data_AF-A0A8J8FUW9-F1
#
_entry.id   AF-A0A8J8FUW9-F1
#
_cell.length_a   1.000
_cell.length_b   1.000
_cell.length_c   1.000
_cell.angle_alpha   90.00
_cell.angle_beta   90.00
_cell.angle_gamma   90.00
#
_symmetry.space_group_name_H-M   'P 1'
#
loop_
_entity.id
_entity.type
_entity.pdbx_description
1 polymer ?
#
loop_
_entity_poly.entity_id
_entity_poly.type
_entity_poly.pdbx_seq_one_letter_code
_entity_poly.pdbx_strand_id
1 'polypeptide(L)'
;MHRPRYFHQRFMLLITSGSYQGIKQAKKAHAPTASGGKVISKIGVMNSPGMNEKKIKKQSQKLQKEALKFAKKMNKPYIYNPSFGELIWFAAFKSLSKEETKDNIADHKYYSQKEYFVDLDLSFVQRSLIKMFKGLFGFLVRMGMV
;
A
#
# COMPACT_ATOMS: atom_id res chain seq x y z
N MET A 1 8.04 4.46 1.95
CA MET A 1 7.51 4.12 3.29
C MET A 1 8.19 2.86 3.77
N HIS A 2 8.98 2.92 4.84
CA HIS A 2 9.90 1.84 5.22
C HIS A 2 9.29 0.79 6.16
N ARG A 3 8.10 1.05 6.72
CA ARG A 3 7.39 0.14 7.63
C ARG A 3 5.88 0.21 7.35
N PRO A 4 5.35 -0.61 6.43
CA PRO A 4 3.91 -0.66 6.17
C PRO A 4 3.17 -1.23 7.40
N ARG A 5 1.90 -0.82 7.58
CA ARG A 5 1.14 -1.09 8.82
C ARG A 5 -0.29 -1.61 8.58
N TYR A 6 -0.82 -1.42 7.39
CA TYR A 6 -2.26 -1.54 7.15
C TYR A 6 -2.68 -2.83 6.43
N PHE A 7 -1.92 -3.91 6.58
CA PHE A 7 -2.07 -5.18 5.83
C PHE A 7 -3.48 -5.78 5.83
N HIS A 8 -4.13 -5.78 6.99
CA HIS A 8 -5.49 -6.30 7.13
C HIS A 8 -6.59 -5.24 6.90
N GLN A 9 -6.21 -4.02 6.57
CA GLN A 9 -7.13 -2.91 6.38
C GLN A 9 -7.43 -2.69 4.91
N ARG A 10 -8.66 -2.25 4.65
CA ARG A 10 -9.15 -1.90 3.32
C ARG A 10 -9.64 -0.47 3.34
N PHE A 11 -9.30 0.28 2.29
CA PHE A 11 -9.51 1.71 2.24
C PHE A 11 -10.39 2.14 1.08
N MET A 12 -11.10 3.25 1.30
CA MET A 12 -11.67 4.07 0.25
C MET A 12 -10.87 5.36 0.15
N LEU A 13 -10.38 5.68 -1.05
CA LEU A 13 -9.81 7.00 -1.31
C LEU A 13 -10.94 7.95 -1.70
N LEU A 14 -11.22 8.93 -0.84
CA LEU A 14 -12.07 10.07 -1.13
C LEU A 14 -11.17 11.28 -1.40
N ILE A 15 -11.29 11.85 -2.60
CA ILE A 15 -10.47 12.98 -3.03
C ILE A 15 -11.39 14.12 -3.41
N THR A 16 -11.15 15.29 -2.82
CA THR A 16 -11.82 16.54 -3.17
C THR A 16 -10.84 17.44 -3.90
N SER A 17 -11.28 18.11 -4.98
CA SER A 17 -10.44 19.09 -5.67
C SER A 17 -11.28 20.07 -6.49
N GLY A 18 -10.78 21.29 -6.68
CA GLY A 18 -11.39 22.26 -7.59
C GLY A 18 -11.23 21.92 -9.07
N SER A 19 -10.34 20.98 -9.44
CA SER A 19 -10.07 20.60 -10.82
C SER A 19 -10.05 19.08 -11.03
N TYR A 20 -10.41 18.67 -12.25
CA TYR A 20 -10.34 17.26 -12.64
C TYR A 20 -8.89 16.74 -12.64
N GLN A 21 -7.93 17.58 -13.04
CA GLN A 21 -6.52 17.23 -13.05
C GLN A 21 -5.97 17.02 -11.64
N GLY A 22 -6.40 17.85 -10.68
CA GLY A 22 -6.08 17.67 -9.26
C GLY A 22 -6.59 16.33 -8.72
N ILE A 23 -7.82 15.94 -9.06
CA ILE A 23 -8.35 14.60 -8.73
C ILE A 23 -7.47 13.49 -9.31
N LYS A 24 -7.07 13.59 -10.59
CA LYS A 24 -6.28 12.56 -11.27
C LYS A 24 -4.90 12.40 -10.62
N GLN A 25 -4.23 13.51 -10.32
CA GLN A 25 -2.92 13.49 -9.68
C GLN A 25 -3.00 12.95 -8.25
N ALA A 26 -3.95 13.44 -7.44
CA ALA A 26 -4.17 12.97 -6.08
C ALA A 26 -4.50 11.46 -6.04
N LYS A 27 -5.30 10.95 -6.98
CA LYS A 27 -5.59 9.51 -7.07
C LYS A 27 -4.35 8.66 -7.28
N LYS A 28 -3.37 9.16 -8.04
CA LYS A 28 -2.11 8.47 -8.29
C LYS A 28 -1.18 8.58 -7.07
N ALA A 29 -1.07 9.77 -6.48
CA ALA A 29 -0.19 10.05 -5.36
C ALA A 29 -0.61 9.40 -4.03
N HIS A 30 -1.92 9.22 -3.81
CA HIS A 30 -2.44 8.63 -2.56
C HIS A 30 -2.74 7.13 -2.65
N ALA A 31 -2.59 6.49 -3.80
CA ALA A 31 -2.68 5.02 -3.86
C ALA A 31 -1.61 4.32 -2.99
N PRO A 32 -0.34 4.79 -2.93
CA PRO A 32 0.70 4.21 -2.09
C PRO A 32 0.58 4.51 -0.59
N THR A 33 -0.26 5.46 -0.16
CA THR A 33 -0.37 5.83 1.27
C THR A 33 -1.11 4.78 2.10
N ALA A 34 -1.88 3.90 1.46
CA ALA A 34 -2.44 2.69 2.06
C ALA A 34 -1.34 1.63 2.26
N SER A 35 -0.28 2.00 2.98
CA SER A 35 0.95 1.22 3.12
C SER A 35 0.69 -0.14 3.77
N GLY A 36 0.78 -1.19 2.96
CA GLY A 36 0.41 -2.56 3.28
C GLY A 36 -1.08 -2.87 3.08
N GLY A 37 -1.95 -1.86 3.06
CA GLY A 37 -3.39 -2.04 2.95
C GLY A 37 -3.94 -1.98 1.53
N LYS A 38 -5.19 -2.44 1.37
CA LYS A 38 -5.82 -2.57 0.06
C LYS A 38 -6.81 -1.45 -0.21
N VAL A 39 -6.52 -0.59 -1.19
CA VAL A 39 -7.51 0.39 -1.66
C VAL A 39 -8.56 -0.32 -2.52
N ILE A 40 -9.78 -0.45 -2.01
CA ILE A 40 -10.86 -1.21 -2.64
C ILE A 40 -11.89 -0.32 -3.37
N SER A 41 -11.87 0.98 -3.10
CA SER A 41 -12.70 2.00 -3.76
C SER A 41 -11.94 3.33 -3.89
N LYS A 42 -12.22 4.08 -4.95
CA LYS A 42 -11.62 5.40 -5.22
C LYS A 42 -12.66 6.32 -5.84
N ILE A 43 -12.92 7.47 -5.21
CA ILE A 43 -13.80 8.49 -5.75
C ILE A 43 -13.14 9.86 -5.72
N GLY A 44 -13.42 10.64 -6.75
CA GLY A 44 -13.08 12.05 -6.80
C GLY A 44 -14.36 12.87 -6.83
N VAL A 45 -14.44 13.89 -5.98
CA VAL A 45 -15.53 14.85 -5.88
C VAL A 45 -14.95 16.22 -6.26
N MET A 46 -15.49 16.84 -7.29
CA MET A 46 -15.11 18.20 -7.66
C MET A 46 -15.82 19.19 -6.75
N ASN A 47 -15.06 20.12 -6.18
CA ASN A 47 -15.56 21.23 -5.39
C ASN A 47 -15.11 22.54 -6.05
N SER A 48 -15.64 22.82 -7.23
CA SER A 48 -15.34 24.05 -7.98
C SER A 48 -16.38 25.13 -7.66
N PRO A 49 -15.96 26.41 -7.48
CA PRO A 49 -16.89 27.53 -7.36
C PRO A 49 -17.82 27.60 -8.59
N GLY A 50 -19.08 28.04 -8.39
CA GLY A 50 -20.05 28.19 -9.48
C GLY A 50 -20.66 26.88 -10.00
N MET A 51 -20.60 25.79 -9.22
CA MET A 51 -21.24 24.54 -9.59
C MET A 51 -22.77 24.65 -9.54
N ASN A 52 -23.44 24.32 -10.63
CA ASN A 52 -24.90 24.27 -10.64
C ASN A 52 -25.44 23.05 -9.86
N GLU A 53 -26.69 23.15 -9.42
CA GLU A 53 -27.37 22.11 -8.62
C GLU A 53 -27.39 20.75 -9.32
N LYS A 54 -27.54 20.74 -10.65
CA LYS A 54 -27.52 19.50 -11.46
C LYS A 54 -26.18 18.77 -11.34
N LYS A 55 -25.05 19.49 -11.38
CA LYS A 55 -23.71 18.91 -11.19
C LYS A 55 -23.53 18.43 -9.75
N ILE A 56 -23.97 19.20 -8.76
CA ILE A 56 -23.93 18.82 -7.33
C ILE A 56 -24.71 17.52 -7.11
N LYS A 57 -25.95 17.43 -7.59
CA LYS A 57 -26.80 16.25 -7.49
C LYS A 57 -26.16 15.03 -8.17
N LYS A 58 -25.59 15.19 -9.37
CA LYS A 58 -24.88 14.12 -10.08
C LYS A 58 -23.67 13.61 -9.30
N GLN A 59 -22.91 14.51 -8.66
CA GLN A 59 -21.78 14.13 -7.82
C GLN A 59 -22.22 13.41 -6.54
N SER A 60 -23.27 13.88 -5.89
CA SER A 60 -23.86 13.25 -4.70
C SER A 60 -24.33 11.82 -5.01
N GLN A 61 -25.04 11.61 -6.11
CA GLN A 61 -25.46 10.28 -6.57
C GLN A 61 -24.26 9.34 -6.83
N LYS A 62 -23.19 9.87 -7.44
CA LYS A 62 -21.95 9.10 -7.68
C LYS A 62 -21.26 8.73 -6.36
N LEU A 63 -21.23 9.65 -5.40
CA LEU A 63 -20.70 9.43 -4.06
C LEU A 63 -21.47 8.34 -3.32
N GLN A 64 -22.79 8.42 -3.32
CA GLN A 64 -23.66 7.42 -2.72
C GLN A 64 -23.44 6.04 -3.35
N LYS A 65 -23.36 5.95 -4.68
CA LYS A 65 -23.11 4.68 -5.39
C LYS A 65 -21.76 4.06 -5.01
N GLU A 66 -20.69 4.85 -4.98
CA GLU A 66 -19.36 4.34 -4.60
C GLU A 66 -19.25 4.02 -3.11
N ALA A 67 -19.93 4.76 -2.23
CA ALA A 67 -20.03 4.45 -0.80
C ALA A 67 -20.74 3.10 -0.57
N LEU A 68 -21.87 2.85 -1.25
CA LEU A 68 -22.56 1.56 -1.19
C LEU A 68 -21.69 0.42 -1.71
N LYS A 69 -20.96 0.64 -2.80
CA LYS A 69 -20.02 -0.36 -3.34
C LYS A 69 -18.87 -0.63 -2.36
N PHE A 70 -18.35 0.40 -1.70
CA PHE A 70 -17.34 0.26 -0.67
C PHE A 70 -17.88 -0.56 0.51
N ALA A 71 -19.05 -0.21 1.05
CA ALA A 71 -19.70 -0.95 2.14
C ALA A 71 -19.93 -2.43 1.79
N LYS A 72 -20.47 -2.72 0.60
CA LYS A 72 -20.65 -4.09 0.11
C LYS A 72 -19.35 -4.87 0.05
N LYS A 73 -18.25 -4.24 -0.38
CA LYS A 73 -16.93 -4.90 -0.40
C LYS A 73 -16.39 -5.10 1.02
N MET A 74 -16.58 -4.14 1.92
CA MET A 74 -16.16 -4.23 3.32
C MET A 74 -16.85 -5.38 4.07
N ASN A 75 -18.11 -5.67 3.75
CA ASN A 75 -18.81 -6.79 4.40
C ASN A 75 -18.33 -8.18 3.96
N LYS A 76 -17.52 -8.28 2.90
CA LYS A 76 -16.93 -9.55 2.49
C LYS A 76 -15.74 -9.90 3.39
N PRO A 77 -15.56 -11.17 3.76
CA PRO A 77 -14.36 -11.61 4.48
C PRO A 77 -13.12 -11.24 3.66
N TYR A 78 -12.09 -10.78 4.36
CA TYR A 78 -10.84 -10.36 3.74
C TYR A 78 -9.68 -10.99 4.48
N ILE A 79 -8.95 -11.83 3.76
CA ILE A 79 -7.67 -12.37 4.18
C ILE A 79 -6.63 -11.62 3.36
N TYR A 80 -5.67 -11.01 4.06
CA TYR A 80 -4.54 -10.39 3.40
C TYR A 80 -3.70 -11.48 2.75
N ASN A 81 -3.39 -11.32 1.47
CA ASN A 81 -2.47 -12.19 0.76
C ASN A 81 -1.41 -11.29 0.11
N PRO A 82 -0.16 -11.34 0.56
CA PRO A 82 0.89 -10.50 0.03
C PRO A 82 1.17 -10.87 -1.42
N SER A 83 1.32 -9.85 -2.25
CA SER A 83 1.89 -10.02 -3.59
C SER A 83 3.36 -10.41 -3.48
N PHE A 84 3.86 -11.09 -4.51
CA PHE A 84 5.29 -11.39 -4.62
C PHE A 84 6.15 -10.12 -4.51
N GLY A 85 5.71 -9.00 -5.09
CA GLY A 85 6.39 -7.71 -4.99
C GLY A 85 6.52 -7.21 -3.54
N GLU A 86 5.49 -7.38 -2.71
CA GLU A 86 5.56 -7.02 -1.28
C GLU A 86 6.54 -7.91 -0.50
N LEU A 87 6.64 -9.19 -0.86
CA LEU A 87 7.60 -10.13 -0.26
C LEU A 87 9.05 -9.77 -0.64
N ILE A 88 9.28 -9.45 -1.91
CA ILE A 88 10.58 -8.96 -2.41
C ILE A 88 10.95 -7.63 -1.74
N TRP A 89 9.99 -6.72 -1.65
CA TRP A 89 10.16 -5.45 -0.97
C TRP A 89 10.57 -5.63 0.50
N PHE A 90 9.89 -6.52 1.23
CA PHE A 90 10.28 -6.89 2.60
C PHE A 90 11.72 -7.40 2.67
N ALA A 91 12.07 -8.36 1.81
CA ALA A 91 13.39 -8.98 1.80
C ALA A 91 14.51 -7.97 1.54
N ALA A 92 14.28 -7.01 0.64
CA ALA A 92 15.22 -5.93 0.35
C ALA A 92 15.43 -5.03 1.57
N PHE A 93 14.36 -4.51 2.19
CA PHE A 93 14.48 -3.63 3.35
C PHE A 93 15.05 -4.32 4.58
N LYS A 94 14.73 -5.60 4.79
CA LYS A 94 15.35 -6.39 5.85
C LYS A 94 16.85 -6.57 5.63
N SER A 95 17.29 -6.68 4.38
CA SER A 95 18.71 -6.84 4.05
C SER A 95 19.46 -5.51 4.19
N LEU A 96 18.91 -4.41 3.68
CA LEU A 96 19.48 -3.05 3.82
C LEU A 96 19.60 -2.65 5.30
N SER A 97 18.52 -2.77 6.06
CA SER A 97 18.53 -2.42 7.49
C SER A 97 19.48 -3.29 8.33
N LYS A 98 19.87 -4.48 7.84
CA LYS A 98 20.87 -5.33 8.50
C LYS A 98 22.29 -4.82 8.30
N GLU A 99 22.60 -4.24 7.15
CA GLU A 99 23.96 -3.73 6.86
C GLU A 99 24.13 -2.30 7.39
N GLU A 100 23.07 -1.48 7.40
CA GLU A 100 23.09 -0.09 7.89
C GLU A 100 22.66 0.06 9.37
N THR A 101 23.23 -0.73 10.27
CA THR A 101 22.75 -0.77 11.67
C THR A 101 22.94 0.53 12.44
N LYS A 102 23.91 1.38 12.05
CA LYS A 102 24.24 2.63 12.73
C LYS A 102 23.29 3.76 12.35
N ASP A 103 22.94 3.86 11.07
CA ASP A 103 22.12 4.95 10.55
C ASP A 103 20.62 4.62 10.62
N ASN A 104 20.26 3.33 10.57
CA ASN A 104 18.89 2.84 10.49
C ASN A 104 18.49 1.92 11.66
N ILE A 105 18.89 2.27 12.89
CA ILE A 105 18.66 1.49 14.13
C ILE A 105 17.20 1.05 14.29
N ALA A 106 16.25 1.96 14.04
CA ALA A 106 14.83 1.69 14.23
C ALA A 106 14.25 0.74 13.15
N ASP A 107 14.75 0.80 11.92
CA ASP A 107 14.38 -0.15 10.86
C ASP A 107 15.02 -1.51 11.14
N HIS A 108 16.29 -1.53 11.52
CA HIS A 108 17.00 -2.75 11.90
C HIS A 108 16.27 -3.49 13.02
N LYS A 109 15.86 -2.79 14.09
CA LYS A 109 15.09 -3.38 15.19
C LYS A 109 13.74 -3.95 14.72
N TYR A 110 13.04 -3.23 13.83
CA TYR A 110 11.76 -3.69 13.28
C TYR A 110 11.91 -4.97 12.43
N TYR A 111 12.89 -5.00 11.53
CA TYR A 111 13.07 -6.12 10.59
C TYR A 111 13.81 -7.33 11.18
N SER A 112 14.68 -7.12 12.15
CA SER A 112 15.42 -8.21 12.83
C SER A 112 14.47 -9.17 13.55
N GLN A 113 13.41 -8.65 14.17
CA GLN A 113 12.45 -9.42 14.95
C GLN A 113 11.35 -10.11 14.10
N LYS A 114 11.30 -9.84 12.80
CA LYS A 114 10.19 -10.25 11.93
C LYS A 114 10.66 -11.14 10.79
N GLU A 115 10.02 -12.28 10.56
CA GLU A 115 10.27 -13.05 9.33
C GLU A 115 9.66 -12.39 8.10
N TYR A 116 8.50 -11.73 8.26
CA TYR A 116 7.76 -10.98 7.25
C TYR A 116 7.03 -9.77 7.88
N PHE A 117 6.41 -8.93 7.06
CA PHE A 117 5.66 -7.78 7.57
C PHE A 117 4.53 -8.16 8.55
N VAL A 118 3.82 -9.24 8.21
CA VAL A 118 2.76 -9.89 9.01
C VAL A 118 3.00 -11.40 9.03
N ASP A 119 2.31 -12.10 9.92
CA ASP A 119 2.36 -13.56 9.98
C ASP A 119 1.64 -14.13 8.76
N LEU A 120 2.34 -14.99 8.01
CA LEU A 120 1.92 -15.46 6.71
C LEU A 120 2.16 -16.96 6.56
N ASP A 121 1.12 -17.67 6.12
CA ASP A 121 1.24 -19.05 5.66
C ASP A 121 1.72 -19.08 4.21
N LEU A 122 3.03 -18.87 4.04
CA LEU A 122 3.66 -18.97 2.73
C LEU A 122 3.83 -20.43 2.30
N SER A 123 3.55 -20.68 1.01
CA SER A 123 3.83 -21.98 0.40
C SER A 123 5.34 -22.25 0.32
N PHE A 124 5.70 -23.53 0.18
CA PHE A 124 7.10 -23.95 0.07
C PHE A 124 7.86 -23.22 -1.06
N VAL A 125 7.22 -23.06 -2.22
CA VAL A 125 7.80 -22.35 -3.37
C VAL A 125 8.06 -20.87 -3.06
N GLN A 126 7.09 -20.19 -2.43
CA GLN A 126 7.25 -18.78 -2.05
C GLN A 126 8.42 -18.60 -1.07
N ARG A 127 8.53 -19.47 -0.05
CA ARG A 127 9.63 -19.43 0.93
C ARG A 127 10.99 -19.59 0.26
N SER A 128 11.12 -20.55 -0.65
CA SER A 128 12.37 -20.81 -1.37
C SER A 128 12.79 -19.64 -2.25
N LEU A 129 11.87 -19.06 -3.02
CA LEU A 129 12.14 -17.89 -3.87
C LEU A 129 12.57 -16.67 -3.05
N ILE A 130 11.90 -16.41 -1.94
CA ILE A 130 12.24 -15.28 -1.07
C ILE A 130 13.63 -15.48 -0.45
N LYS A 131 13.95 -16.71 -0.02
CA LYS A 131 15.28 -17.02 0.54
C LYS A 131 16.39 -16.81 -0.49
N MET A 132 16.20 -17.26 -1.73
CA MET A 132 17.14 -17.02 -2.83
C MET A 132 17.33 -15.52 -3.08
N PHE A 133 16.22 -14.78 -3.21
CA PHE A 133 16.29 -13.34 -3.47
C PHE A 133 16.97 -12.58 -2.34
N LYS A 134 16.65 -12.89 -1.08
CA LYS A 134 17.29 -12.28 0.10
C LYS A 134 18.81 -12.51 0.09
N GLY A 135 19.25 -13.71 -0.28
CA GLY A 135 20.68 -14.04 -0.40
C GLY A 135 21.37 -13.22 -1.49
N LEU A 136 20.80 -13.21 -2.70
CA LEU A 136 21.32 -12.44 -3.83
C LEU A 136 21.37 -10.93 -3.50
N PHE A 137 20.26 -10.37 -3.04
CA PHE A 137 20.16 -8.95 -2.75
C PHE A 137 21.11 -8.51 -1.63
N GLY A 138 21.22 -9.30 -0.56
CA GLY A 138 22.20 -9.03 0.51
C GLY A 138 23.64 -9.05 0.00
N PHE A 139 23.98 -9.94 -0.94
CA PHE A 139 25.28 -9.93 -1.60
C PHE A 139 25.51 -8.64 -2.41
N LEU A 140 24.51 -8.20 -3.19
CA LEU A 140 24.60 -6.96 -3.97
C LEU A 140 24.80 -5.72 -3.09
N VAL A 141 24.09 -5.63 -1.96
CA VAL A 141 24.23 -4.53 -0.99
C VAL A 141 25.65 -4.51 -0.40
N ARG A 142 26.21 -5.66 -0.03
CA ARG A 142 27.58 -5.76 0.50
C ARG A 142 28.65 -5.35 -0.50
N MET A 143 28.39 -5.57 -1.79
CA MET A 143 29.25 -5.14 -2.89
C MET A 143 29.11 -3.65 -3.20
N GLY A 144 28.23 -2.92 -2.51
CA GLY A 144 27.96 -1.50 -2.78
C GLY A 144 27.30 -1.22 -4.14
N MET A 145 26.67 -2.24 -4.74
CA MET A 145 26.00 -2.11 -6.04
C MET A 145 24.54 -1.65 -5.95
N VAL A 146 24.02 -1.48 -4.73
CA VAL A 146 22.65 -1.06 -4.40
C VAL A 146 22.67 -0.15 -3.19
#